data_AF-A0A8S2MWS0-F1
#
_entry.id   AF-A0A8S2MWS0-F1
#
_cell.length_a   1.000
_cell.length_b   1.000
_cell.length_c   1.000
_cell.angle_alpha   90.00
_cell.angle_beta   90.00
_cell.angle_gamma   90.00
#
_symmetry.space_group_name_H-M   'P 1'
#
loop_
_entity.id
_entity.type
_entity.pdbx_description
1 polymer ?
#
loop_
_entity_poly.entity_id
_entity_poly.type
_entity_poly.pdbx_seq_one_letter_code
_entity_poly.pdbx_strand_id
1 'polypeptide(L)'
;MLAVRQDSLGHIRYILKNDLKWIPLYGFYFQQHGCIYVHRNDKGDLERVEKGIQQIKSDGLPIWLVIFPEGTRYNPVNNQDAIERSRQFAKQKGIPPFDNVLYPRTGATVAAINALKDKLNAVYDVTVMYSSTYDTNRRIRLAAASMTEYLQCQTKELHIHIKRIPIDLIPSGTNEQISNWLCQRFIIKEK
;
A
#
# COMPACT_ATOMS: atom_id res chain seq x y z
N MET A 1 -4.16 1.68 -18.09
CA MET A 1 -4.66 1.06 -16.84
C MET A 1 -4.21 -0.38 -16.75
N LEU A 2 -3.40 -0.74 -15.74
CA LEU A 2 -2.79 -2.07 -15.60
C LEU A 2 -3.85 -3.19 -15.48
N ALA A 3 -4.87 -2.99 -14.64
CA ALA A 3 -5.94 -3.97 -14.44
C ALA A 3 -6.84 -4.16 -15.68
N VAL A 4 -7.10 -3.09 -16.46
CA VAL A 4 -7.82 -3.18 -17.74
C VAL A 4 -7.06 -4.08 -18.72
N ARG A 5 -5.74 -3.89 -18.83
CA ARG A 5 -4.88 -4.69 -19.71
C ARG A 5 -4.77 -6.16 -19.31
N GLN A 6 -5.25 -6.49 -18.11
CA GLN A 6 -5.24 -7.84 -17.54
C GLN A 6 -6.67 -8.35 -17.34
N ASP A 7 -7.66 -7.69 -17.94
CA ASP A 7 -9.09 -8.01 -17.89
C ASP A 7 -9.62 -8.27 -16.47
N SER A 8 -9.10 -7.52 -15.49
CA SER A 8 -9.30 -7.80 -14.07
C SER A 8 -10.06 -6.70 -13.33
N LEU A 9 -10.83 -5.87 -14.05
CA LEU A 9 -11.44 -4.65 -13.49
C LEU A 9 -12.44 -4.93 -12.36
N GLY A 10 -13.22 -6.01 -12.46
CA GLY A 10 -14.16 -6.45 -11.42
C GLY A 10 -13.53 -7.25 -10.27
N HIS A 11 -12.26 -7.66 -10.44
CA HIS A 11 -11.54 -8.56 -9.56
C HIS A 11 -10.58 -7.84 -8.62
N ILE A 12 -10.62 -6.51 -8.61
CA ILE A 12 -9.79 -5.70 -7.72
C ILE A 12 -10.40 -5.72 -6.31
N ARG A 13 -9.55 -5.99 -5.33
CA ARG A 13 -9.86 -6.00 -3.90
C ARG A 13 -8.86 -5.09 -3.20
N TYR A 14 -9.34 -4.32 -2.23
CA TYR A 14 -8.48 -3.40 -1.48
C TYR A 14 -8.47 -3.75 0.00
N ILE A 15 -7.32 -3.57 0.63
CA ILE A 15 -7.23 -3.48 2.09
C ILE A 15 -7.36 -2.01 2.47
N LEU A 16 -8.50 -1.65 3.07
CA LEU A 16 -8.92 -0.27 3.30
C LEU A 16 -8.99 0.06 4.79
N LYS A 17 -8.84 1.35 5.11
CA LYS A 17 -9.13 1.86 6.44
C LYS A 17 -10.62 1.68 6.73
N ASN A 18 -10.98 1.18 7.91
CA ASN A 18 -12.37 1.00 8.31
C ASN A 18 -13.22 2.28 8.18
N ASP A 19 -12.65 3.46 8.39
CA ASP A 19 -13.39 4.72 8.28
C ASP A 19 -13.93 5.00 6.87
N LEU A 20 -13.32 4.40 5.83
CA LEU A 20 -13.79 4.53 4.44
C LEU A 20 -15.16 3.88 4.21
N LYS A 21 -15.62 3.01 5.11
CA LYS A 21 -16.97 2.41 5.03
C LYS A 21 -18.10 3.43 5.20
N TRP A 22 -17.81 4.55 5.86
CA TRP A 22 -18.81 5.58 6.17
C TRP A 22 -19.01 6.58 5.04
N ILE A 23 -18.19 6.52 3.98
CA ILE A 23 -18.39 7.36 2.81
C ILE A 23 -19.65 6.88 2.08
N PRO A 24 -20.68 7.72 1.91
CA PRO A 24 -21.91 7.34 1.21
C PRO A 24 -21.60 6.81 -0.19
N LEU A 25 -22.35 5.80 -0.63
CA LEU A 25 -22.18 5.04 -1.88
C LEU A 25 -20.89 4.21 -1.94
N TYR A 26 -19.72 4.82 -1.74
CA TYR A 26 -18.42 4.17 -1.86
C TYR A 26 -18.20 3.08 -0.81
N GLY A 27 -18.57 3.32 0.44
CA GLY A 27 -18.43 2.32 1.51
C GLY A 27 -19.25 1.06 1.23
N PHE A 28 -20.49 1.24 0.76
CA PHE A 28 -21.36 0.14 0.35
C PHE A 28 -20.79 -0.60 -0.86
N TYR A 29 -20.33 0.12 -1.88
CA TYR A 29 -19.69 -0.45 -3.06
C TYR A 29 -18.45 -1.29 -2.71
N PHE A 30 -17.54 -0.74 -1.90
CA PHE A 30 -16.33 -1.47 -1.48
C PHE A 30 -16.66 -2.70 -0.63
N GLN A 31 -17.72 -2.65 0.18
CA GLN A 31 -18.19 -3.81 0.94
C GLN A 31 -18.75 -4.90 0.02
N GLN A 32 -19.58 -4.55 -0.97
CA GLN A 32 -20.09 -5.51 -1.96
C GLN A 32 -18.98 -6.10 -2.82
N HIS A 33 -17.95 -5.32 -3.14
CA HIS A 33 -16.77 -5.78 -3.85
C HIS A 33 -15.80 -6.59 -2.97
N GLY A 34 -16.13 -6.92 -1.72
CA GLY A 34 -15.29 -7.79 -0.88
C GLY A 34 -13.97 -7.14 -0.44
N CYS A 35 -13.91 -5.81 -0.32
CA CYS A 35 -12.74 -5.14 0.26
C CYS A 35 -12.64 -5.45 1.76
N ILE A 36 -11.40 -5.57 2.24
CA ILE A 36 -11.10 -5.92 3.63
C ILE A 36 -10.86 -4.62 4.40
N TYR A 37 -11.61 -4.41 5.49
CA TYR A 37 -11.47 -3.24 6.34
C TYR A 37 -10.58 -3.51 7.55
N VAL A 38 -9.68 -2.57 7.83
CA VAL A 38 -8.64 -2.68 8.86
C VAL A 38 -8.67 -1.46 9.77
N HIS A 39 -8.66 -1.68 11.08
CA HIS A 39 -8.35 -0.63 12.05
C HIS A 39 -6.81 -0.49 12.16
N ARG A 40 -6.27 0.71 12.40
CA ARG A 40 -4.80 0.91 12.35
C ARG A 40 -4.08 0.44 13.63
N ASN A 41 -4.82 -0.02 14.63
CA ASN A 41 -4.35 -0.19 16.01
C ASN A 41 -4.94 -1.41 16.74
N ASP A 42 -5.73 -2.25 16.08
CA ASP A 42 -6.37 -3.40 16.73
C ASP A 42 -5.62 -4.70 16.36
N LYS A 43 -5.31 -5.51 17.38
CA LYS A 43 -4.65 -6.82 17.19
C LYS A 43 -5.54 -7.77 16.40
N GLY A 44 -6.86 -7.61 16.48
CA GLY A 44 -7.83 -8.41 15.72
C GLY A 44 -7.87 -8.12 14.22
N ASP A 45 -7.17 -7.08 13.73
CA ASP A 45 -7.20 -6.75 12.31
C ASP A 45 -6.43 -7.73 11.43
N LEU A 46 -5.36 -8.34 11.95
CA LEU A 46 -4.65 -9.37 11.19
C LEU A 46 -5.53 -10.60 10.98
N GLU A 47 -6.26 -11.03 12.00
CA GLU A 47 -7.22 -12.14 11.86
C GLU A 47 -8.34 -11.81 10.87
N ARG A 48 -8.83 -10.56 10.84
CA ARG A 48 -9.82 -10.11 9.84
C ARG A 48 -9.24 -10.14 8.44
N VAL A 49 -7.99 -9.68 8.28
CA VAL A 49 -7.27 -9.72 7.00
C VAL A 49 -7.07 -11.15 6.53
N GLU A 50 -6.62 -12.04 7.41
CA GLU A 50 -6.45 -13.45 7.11
C GLU A 50 -7.77 -14.12 6.73
N LYS A 51 -8.84 -13.91 7.50
CA LYS A 51 -10.18 -14.44 7.17
C LYS A 51 -10.68 -13.92 5.81
N GLY A 52 -10.54 -12.63 5.56
CA GLY A 52 -10.92 -12.03 4.28
C GLY A 52 -10.12 -12.61 3.11
N ILE A 53 -8.81 -12.80 3.28
CA ILE A 53 -7.95 -13.41 2.26
C ILE A 53 -8.30 -14.89 2.04
N GLN A 54 -8.62 -15.63 3.10
CA GLN A 54 -9.06 -17.03 2.99
C GLN A 54 -10.39 -17.15 2.25
N GLN A 55 -11.34 -16.26 2.51
CA GLN A 55 -12.60 -16.21 1.76
C GLN A 55 -12.34 -15.96 0.28
N ILE A 56 -11.51 -14.95 -0.01
CA ILE A 56 -11.07 -14.63 -1.36
C ILE A 56 -10.41 -15.85 -2.03
N LYS A 57 -9.58 -16.60 -1.28
CA LYS A 57 -8.96 -17.83 -1.78
C LYS A 57 -9.98 -18.92 -2.07
N SER A 58 -10.99 -19.11 -1.22
CA SER A 58 -12.03 -20.14 -1.38
C SER A 58 -12.97 -19.85 -2.54
N ASP A 59 -13.23 -18.58 -2.84
CA ASP A 59 -14.12 -18.18 -3.95
C ASP A 59 -13.58 -18.60 -5.33
N GLY A 60 -12.28 -18.90 -5.44
CA GLY A 60 -11.70 -19.48 -6.65
C GLY A 60 -11.51 -18.50 -7.82
N LEU A 61 -11.95 -17.25 -7.67
CA LEU A 61 -11.91 -16.24 -8.73
C LEU A 61 -10.52 -15.62 -8.92
N PRO A 62 -10.19 -15.11 -10.11
CA PRO A 62 -9.04 -14.23 -10.31
C PRO A 62 -9.09 -13.03 -9.37
N ILE A 63 -7.96 -12.61 -8.81
CA ILE A 63 -7.90 -11.56 -7.78
C ILE A 63 -6.75 -10.60 -8.06
N TRP A 64 -7.04 -9.32 -7.87
CA TRP A 64 -6.05 -8.24 -7.78
C TRP A 64 -6.14 -7.59 -6.41
N LEU A 65 -5.28 -8.01 -5.49
CA LEU A 65 -5.25 -7.46 -4.14
C LEU A 65 -4.31 -6.25 -4.06
N VAL A 66 -4.85 -5.09 -3.68
CA VAL A 66 -4.11 -3.86 -3.49
C VAL A 66 -3.90 -3.59 -2.01
N ILE A 67 -2.64 -3.45 -1.63
CA ILE A 67 -2.21 -3.18 -0.25
C ILE A 67 -1.36 -1.92 -0.26
N PHE A 68 -1.58 -1.05 0.73
CA PHE A 68 -0.74 0.13 0.98
C PHE A 68 0.05 -0.08 2.28
N PRO A 69 1.30 -0.58 2.22
CA PRO A 69 2.06 -0.92 3.42
C PRO A 69 2.35 0.28 4.34
N GLU A 70 2.47 1.49 3.78
CA GLU A 70 2.65 2.72 4.57
C GLU A 70 1.44 3.02 5.47
N GLY A 71 0.26 2.51 5.10
CA GLY A 71 -1.00 2.71 5.80
C GLY A 71 -1.59 4.12 5.68
N THR A 72 -0.80 5.13 5.32
CA THR A 72 -1.21 6.51 5.06
C THR A 72 -0.27 7.15 4.05
N ARG A 73 -0.70 8.25 3.41
CA ARG A 73 0.19 9.03 2.55
C ARG A 73 1.22 9.79 3.38
N TYR A 74 2.46 9.85 2.91
CA TYR A 74 3.46 10.77 3.44
C TYR A 74 3.00 12.22 3.24
N ASN A 75 2.94 13.00 4.31
CA ASN A 75 2.61 14.42 4.24
C ASN A 75 3.40 15.19 5.31
N PRO A 76 4.38 16.02 4.92
CA PRO A 76 5.24 16.74 5.86
C PRO A 76 4.55 17.91 6.56
N VAL A 77 3.38 18.35 6.08
CA VAL A 77 2.63 19.48 6.61
C VAL A 77 1.55 19.01 7.59
N ASN A 78 0.69 18.09 7.15
CA ASN A 78 -0.52 17.71 7.89
C ASN A 78 -0.40 16.40 8.68
N ASN A 79 0.74 15.69 8.59
CA ASN A 79 0.89 14.35 9.18
C ASN A 79 2.29 14.09 9.72
N GLN A 80 2.83 15.06 10.47
CA GLN A 80 4.14 14.97 11.10
C GLN A 80 4.23 13.80 12.09
N ASP A 81 3.18 13.56 12.88
CA ASP A 81 3.10 12.42 13.81
C ASP A 81 3.36 11.06 13.14
N ALA A 82 2.85 10.83 11.92
CA ALA A 82 3.07 9.57 11.21
C ALA A 82 4.52 9.44 10.74
N ILE A 83 5.14 10.56 10.34
CA ILE A 83 6.55 10.60 9.95
C ILE A 83 7.43 10.34 11.19
N GLU A 84 7.13 10.97 12.32
CA GLU A 84 7.88 10.75 13.56
C GLU A 84 7.78 9.30 14.04
N ARG A 85 6.58 8.72 14.07
CA ARG A 85 6.40 7.29 14.40
C ARG A 85 7.20 6.40 13.44
N SER A 86 7.13 6.69 12.13
CA SER A 86 7.91 5.97 11.12
C SER A 86 9.41 6.03 11.41
N ARG A 87 9.95 7.21 11.74
CA ARG A 87 11.36 7.41 12.11
C ARG A 87 11.73 6.68 13.39
N GLN A 88 10.85 6.68 14.40
CA GLN A 88 11.05 5.92 15.64
C GLN A 88 11.11 4.42 15.37
N PHE A 89 10.21 3.87 14.54
CA PHE A 89 10.22 2.47 14.16
C PHE A 89 11.49 2.10 13.36
N ALA A 90 11.93 2.95 12.43
CA ALA A 90 13.18 2.76 11.71
C ALA A 90 14.38 2.70 12.67
N LYS A 91 14.46 3.65 13.62
CA LYS A 91 15.52 3.71 14.63
C LYS A 91 15.52 2.47 15.54
N GLN A 92 14.36 2.00 15.99
CA GLN A 92 14.23 0.77 16.79
C GLN A 92 14.73 -0.47 16.03
N LYS A 93 14.59 -0.49 14.70
CA LYS A 93 15.10 -1.56 13.83
C LYS A 93 16.54 -1.36 13.36
N GLY A 94 17.21 -0.28 13.80
CA GLY A 94 18.58 0.04 13.40
C GLY A 94 18.73 0.48 11.95
N ILE A 95 17.64 0.93 11.31
CA ILE A 95 17.62 1.40 9.93
C ILE A 95 17.61 2.94 9.95
N PRO A 96 18.32 3.62 9.03
CA PRO A 96 18.21 5.07 8.88
C PRO A 96 16.76 5.53 8.69
N PRO A 97 16.38 6.71 9.21
CA PRO A 97 15.05 7.25 8.99
C PRO A 97 14.79 7.48 7.49
N PHE A 98 13.55 7.24 7.07
CA PHE A 98 13.08 7.53 5.71
C PHE A 98 12.55 8.97 5.64
N ASP A 99 12.93 9.69 4.59
CA ASP A 99 12.51 11.06 4.31
C ASP A 99 11.57 11.13 3.08
N ASN A 100 11.63 10.14 2.18
CA ASN A 100 10.79 10.06 0.99
C ASN A 100 9.63 9.05 1.11
N VAL A 101 9.70 8.09 2.03
CA VAL A 101 8.62 7.13 2.28
C VAL A 101 8.36 6.95 3.77
N LEU A 102 7.21 6.37 4.12
CA LEU A 102 6.97 5.90 5.49
C LEU A 102 7.44 4.46 5.66
N TYR A 103 7.85 4.11 6.88
CA TYR A 103 8.25 2.75 7.22
C TYR A 103 7.06 1.79 7.00
N PRO A 104 7.24 0.72 6.20
CA PRO A 104 6.13 -0.14 5.83
C PRO A 104 5.66 -1.01 6.99
N ARG A 105 4.34 -1.11 7.16
CA ARG A 105 3.69 -2.11 8.00
C ARG A 105 3.56 -3.41 7.21
N THR A 106 4.27 -4.44 7.64
CA THR A 106 4.44 -5.67 6.84
C THR A 106 3.31 -6.67 7.01
N GLY A 107 2.60 -6.67 8.14
CA GLY A 107 1.67 -7.74 8.53
C GLY A 107 0.64 -8.15 7.46
N ALA A 108 -0.13 -7.20 6.92
CA ALA A 108 -1.13 -7.51 5.89
C ALA A 108 -0.51 -8.03 4.58
N THR A 109 0.68 -7.53 4.21
CA THR A 109 1.39 -7.98 3.01
C THR A 109 1.93 -9.40 3.19
N VAL A 110 2.49 -9.69 4.36
CA VAL A 110 2.97 -11.03 4.72
C VAL A 110 1.81 -12.03 4.72
N ALA A 111 0.70 -11.70 5.38
CA ALA A 111 -0.50 -12.55 5.39
C ALA A 111 -1.02 -12.83 3.96
N ALA A 112 -1.10 -11.81 3.12
CA ALA A 112 -1.52 -11.94 1.73
C ALA A 112 -0.59 -12.82 0.90
N ILE A 113 0.72 -12.60 0.96
CA ILE A 113 1.69 -13.40 0.20
C ILE A 113 1.63 -14.86 0.67
N ASN A 114 1.62 -15.11 1.97
CA ASN A 114 1.58 -16.48 2.51
C ASN A 114 0.32 -17.23 2.10
N ALA A 115 -0.85 -16.59 2.17
CA ALA A 115 -2.12 -17.23 1.88
C ALA A 115 -2.36 -17.42 0.37
N LEU A 116 -1.88 -16.49 -0.48
CA LEU A 116 -2.20 -16.46 -1.91
C LEU A 116 -1.03 -16.84 -2.83
N LYS A 117 0.16 -17.18 -2.31
CA LYS A 117 1.34 -17.49 -3.15
C LYS A 117 1.09 -18.50 -4.27
N ASP A 118 0.22 -19.47 -4.03
CA ASP A 118 -0.17 -20.53 -4.96
C ASP A 118 -1.07 -20.03 -6.10
N LYS A 119 -1.70 -18.88 -5.93
CA LYS A 119 -2.60 -18.25 -6.91
C LYS A 119 -2.05 -16.97 -7.53
N LEU A 120 -0.99 -16.39 -6.96
CA LEU A 120 -0.40 -15.14 -7.45
C LEU A 120 0.68 -15.41 -8.49
N ASN A 121 0.60 -14.77 -9.66
CA ASN A 121 1.67 -14.84 -10.66
C ASN A 121 2.81 -13.84 -10.39
N ALA A 122 2.47 -12.66 -9.87
CA ALA A 122 3.43 -11.58 -9.64
C ALA A 122 2.88 -10.54 -8.65
N VAL A 123 3.79 -9.81 -8.02
CA VAL A 123 3.49 -8.59 -7.25
C VAL A 123 3.91 -7.37 -8.07
N TYR A 124 3.01 -6.40 -8.17
CA TYR A 124 3.28 -5.12 -8.81
C TYR A 124 3.65 -4.08 -7.76
N ASP A 125 4.90 -3.65 -7.79
CA ASP A 125 5.41 -2.55 -7.00
C ASP A 125 5.13 -1.23 -7.73
N VAL A 126 4.11 -0.51 -7.27
CA VAL A 126 3.66 0.75 -7.87
C VAL A 126 4.01 1.91 -6.95
N THR A 127 4.72 2.90 -7.48
CA THR A 127 5.03 4.16 -6.78
C THR A 127 4.49 5.32 -7.60
N VAL A 128 3.72 6.20 -6.95
CA VAL A 128 3.07 7.35 -7.59
C VAL A 128 3.64 8.61 -6.97
N MET A 129 4.11 9.52 -7.82
CA MET A 129 4.69 10.80 -7.44
C MET A 129 4.04 11.93 -8.23
N TYR A 130 3.66 13.00 -7.54
CA TYR A 130 3.15 14.21 -8.16
C TYR A 130 4.29 15.21 -8.32
N SER A 131 4.44 15.84 -9.48
CA SER A 131 5.54 16.79 -9.70
C SER A 131 5.53 17.99 -8.74
N SER A 132 4.36 18.36 -8.22
CA SER A 132 4.20 19.42 -7.22
C SER A 132 4.67 19.05 -5.80
N THR A 133 5.08 17.80 -5.56
CA THR A 133 5.48 17.33 -4.22
C THR A 133 6.91 17.67 -3.82
N TYR A 134 7.71 18.25 -4.71
CA TYR A 134 9.09 18.60 -4.43
C TYR A 134 9.42 19.99 -4.97
N ASP A 135 9.92 20.86 -4.09
CA ASP A 135 10.45 22.16 -4.49
C ASP A 135 11.96 22.01 -4.74
N THR A 136 12.36 22.00 -6.01
CA THR A 136 13.77 21.84 -6.41
C THR A 136 14.67 22.96 -5.89
N ASN A 137 14.13 24.18 -5.75
CA ASN A 137 14.91 25.34 -5.31
C ASN A 137 15.17 25.27 -3.81
N ARG A 138 14.15 24.93 -3.04
CA ARG A 138 14.25 24.82 -1.57
C ARG A 138 14.75 23.45 -1.11
N ARG A 139 14.80 22.46 -2.00
CA ARG A 139 15.12 21.05 -1.71
C ARG A 139 14.26 20.46 -0.60
N ILE A 140 13.00 20.90 -0.53
CA ILE A 140 12.04 20.43 0.46
C ILE A 140 10.90 19.67 -0.20
N ARG A 141 10.38 18.69 0.53
CA ARG A 141 9.17 17.97 0.15
C ARG A 141 7.94 18.74 0.59
N LEU A 142 6.99 18.89 -0.32
CA LEU A 142 5.70 19.54 -0.10
C LEU A 142 4.61 18.50 0.08
N ALA A 143 3.45 18.94 0.57
CA ALA A 143 2.27 18.09 0.65
C ALA A 143 1.86 17.61 -0.75
N ALA A 144 1.55 16.32 -0.87
CA ALA A 144 0.98 15.79 -2.10
C ALA A 144 -0.42 16.34 -2.33
N ALA A 145 -0.73 16.60 -3.60
CA ALA A 145 -2.04 17.07 -3.99
C ALA A 145 -3.15 16.13 -3.48
N SER A 146 -4.21 16.75 -3.00
CA SER A 146 -5.50 16.14 -2.76
C SER A 146 -6.14 15.70 -4.08
N MET A 147 -7.12 14.81 -3.98
CA MET A 147 -7.92 14.40 -5.14
C MET A 147 -8.59 15.62 -5.80
N THR A 148 -9.04 16.58 -5.01
CA THR A 148 -9.67 17.82 -5.49
C THR A 148 -8.69 18.69 -6.27
N GLU A 149 -7.47 18.90 -5.77
CA GLU A 149 -6.44 19.69 -6.46
C GLU A 149 -6.00 19.01 -7.77
N TYR A 150 -5.92 17.67 -7.78
CA TYR A 150 -5.66 16.90 -8.98
C TYR A 150 -6.78 17.06 -10.02
N LEU A 151 -8.04 16.92 -9.60
CA LEU A 151 -9.22 17.09 -10.47
C LEU A 151 -9.37 18.52 -11.00
N GLN A 152 -8.85 19.51 -10.27
CA GLN A 152 -8.76 20.91 -10.70
C GLN A 152 -7.52 21.20 -11.57
N CYS A 153 -6.77 20.18 -12.00
CA CYS A 153 -5.57 20.30 -12.83
C CYS A 153 -4.47 21.18 -12.21
N GLN A 154 -4.42 21.29 -10.88
CA GLN A 154 -3.39 22.07 -10.19
C GLN A 154 -2.03 21.35 -10.17
N THR A 155 -2.03 20.03 -10.37
CA THR A 155 -0.81 19.25 -10.59
C THR A 155 -0.55 19.11 -12.08
N LYS A 156 0.63 19.54 -12.52
CA LYS A 156 0.98 19.51 -13.95
C LYS A 156 1.32 18.11 -14.44
N GLU A 157 1.99 17.30 -13.61
CA GLU A 157 2.52 16.00 -14.04
C GLU A 157 2.40 14.95 -12.93
N LEU A 158 2.11 13.72 -13.35
CA LEU A 158 2.01 12.52 -12.52
C LEU A 158 3.00 11.48 -13.00
N HIS A 159 3.99 11.15 -12.18
CA HIS A 159 4.97 10.12 -12.47
C HIS A 159 4.56 8.82 -11.78
N ILE A 160 4.36 7.76 -12.56
CA ILE A 160 4.02 6.43 -12.05
C ILE A 160 5.15 5.48 -12.40
N HIS A 161 5.84 4.97 -11.39
CA HIS A 161 6.85 3.94 -11.54
C HIS A 161 6.24 2.59 -11.19
N ILE A 162 6.27 1.64 -12.14
CA ILE A 162 5.68 0.30 -11.99
C ILE A 162 6.78 -0.72 -12.22
N LYS A 163 6.99 -1.60 -11.24
CA LYS A 163 7.87 -2.76 -11.38
C LYS A 163 7.09 -4.04 -11.12
N ARG A 164 7.07 -4.95 -12.09
CA ARG A 164 6.52 -6.30 -11.93
C ARG A 164 7.57 -7.21 -11.32
N ILE A 165 7.23 -7.90 -10.24
CA ILE A 165 8.10 -8.85 -9.55
C ILE A 165 7.41 -10.22 -9.61
N PRO A 166 7.94 -11.19 -10.37
CA PRO A 166 7.44 -12.57 -10.35
C PRO A 166 7.38 -13.13 -8.93
N ILE A 167 6.37 -13.94 -8.63
CA ILE A 167 6.19 -14.52 -7.30
C ILE A 167 7.41 -15.37 -6.88
N ASP A 168 8.08 -16.00 -7.84
CA ASP A 168 9.25 -16.86 -7.64
C ASP A 168 10.47 -16.11 -7.07
N LEU A 169 10.53 -14.78 -7.27
CA LEU A 169 11.60 -13.94 -6.72
C LEU A 169 11.31 -13.45 -5.30
N ILE A 170 10.10 -13.69 -4.80
CA ILE A 170 9.70 -13.31 -3.44
C ILE A 170 10.07 -14.45 -2.51
N PRO A 171 10.77 -14.18 -1.38
CA PRO A 171 11.19 -15.23 -0.48
C PRO A 171 9.99 -16.03 0.03
N SER A 172 10.01 -17.33 -0.24
CA SER A 172 9.02 -18.29 0.25
C SER A 172 9.56 -18.91 1.53
N GLY A 173 9.15 -18.40 2.69
CA GLY A 173 9.67 -18.88 3.97
C GLY A 173 9.01 -18.21 5.17
N THR A 174 9.80 -17.71 6.12
CA THR A 174 9.28 -17.12 7.36
C THR A 174 8.66 -15.73 7.12
N ASN A 175 7.72 -15.35 7.99
CA ASN A 175 7.10 -14.02 8.00
C ASN A 175 8.14 -12.88 8.04
N GLU A 176 9.30 -13.15 8.66
CA GLU A 176 10.41 -12.21 8.75
C GLU A 176 11.11 -12.01 7.41
N GLN A 177 11.30 -13.06 6.61
CA GLN A 177 11.94 -12.95 5.29
C GLN A 177 11.11 -12.09 4.34
N ILE A 178 9.79 -12.29 4.30
CA ILE A 178 8.88 -11.47 3.49
C ILE A 178 8.84 -10.03 4.02
N SER A 179 8.84 -9.85 5.34
CA SER A 179 8.90 -8.52 5.96
C SER A 179 10.18 -7.78 5.58
N ASN A 180 11.33 -8.45 5.65
CA ASN A 180 12.63 -7.88 5.30
C ASN A 180 12.71 -7.56 3.80
N TRP A 181 12.20 -8.45 2.95
CA TRP A 181 12.09 -8.20 1.51
C TRP A 181 11.26 -6.93 1.24
N LEU A 182 10.09 -6.79 1.89
CA LEU A 182 9.26 -5.59 1.74
C LEU A 182 10.02 -4.34 2.20
N CYS A 183 10.67 -4.38 3.37
CA CYS A 183 11.49 -3.26 3.84
C CYS A 183 12.61 -2.89 2.86
N GLN A 184 13.29 -3.87 2.26
CA GLN A 184 14.31 -3.61 1.23
C GLN A 184 13.72 -2.93 -0.01
N ARG A 185 12.48 -3.26 -0.41
CA ARG A 185 11.79 -2.55 -1.50
C ARG A 185 11.59 -1.08 -1.17
N PHE A 186 11.23 -0.76 0.08
CA PHE A 186 11.08 0.62 0.54
C PHE A 186 12.41 1.37 0.64
N ILE A 187 13.49 0.71 1.05
CA ILE A 187 14.84 1.30 1.03
C ILE A 187 15.27 1.71 -0.39
N ILE A 188 14.88 0.94 -1.41
CA ILE A 188 15.16 1.29 -2.81
C ILE A 188 14.38 2.52 -3.25
N LYS A 189 13.15 2.70 -2.76
CA LYS A 189 12.29 3.87 -3.07
C LYS A 189 12.70 5.14 -2.33
N GLU A 190 13.46 5.00 -1.25
CA GLU A 190 13.99 6.14 -0.50
C GLU A 190 15.08 6.88 -1.29
N LYS A 191 15.79 6.17 -2.17
CA LYS A 191 16.84 6.71 -3.04
C LYS A 191 16.26 7.37 -4.29
#